data_AF-A0A8C6W2H9-F1
#
_entry.id   AF-A0A8C6W2H9-F1
#
_cell.length_a   1.000
_cell.length_b   1.000
_cell.length_c   1.000
_cell.angle_alpha   90.00
_cell.angle_beta   90.00
_cell.angle_gamma   90.00
#
_symmetry.space_group_name_H-M   'P 1'
#
loop_
_entity.id
_entity.type
_entity.pdbx_description
1 polymer ?
#
loop_
_entity_poly.entity_id
_entity_poly.type
_entity_poly.pdbx_seq_one_letter_code
_entity_poly.pdbx_strand_id
1 'polypeptide(L)'
;MASRLPETLFKIVGQGPAPSKDYYQLLVTRSQLLFRWWKISLRSEYREMKETHEDFLEHSHLQVQVALIFGARILDYVFNLCEGNFDYLERLSDKLLLKTVSYLDLEDVARLSQTSRRFEKLCRSDSLWEQIVLMACDTITSNMRALAKDVGWRHMFFTNKIQLQQQICRKKQRQGKQGEKTV
;
A
#
# COMPACT_ATOMS: atom_id res chain seq x y z
N MET A 1 -8.75 -4.31 -16.71
CA MET A 1 -8.05 -3.49 -15.68
C MET A 1 -6.74 -2.86 -16.19
N ALA A 2 -5.98 -3.53 -17.07
CA ALA A 2 -4.70 -3.02 -17.60
C ALA A 2 -4.77 -1.69 -18.40
N SER A 3 -5.95 -1.26 -18.89
CA SER A 3 -6.09 -0.01 -19.66
C SER A 3 -5.91 1.27 -18.84
N ARG A 4 -5.99 1.20 -17.50
CA ARG A 4 -5.80 2.35 -16.60
C ARG A 4 -4.39 2.46 -16.03
N LEU A 5 -3.48 1.56 -16.39
CA LEU A 5 -2.10 1.63 -15.94
C LEU A 5 -1.36 2.75 -16.69
N PRO A 6 -0.48 3.49 -15.99
CA PRO A 6 0.41 4.43 -16.65
C PRO A 6 1.34 3.69 -17.62
N GLU A 7 1.88 4.41 -18.61
CA GLU A 7 2.81 3.83 -19.58
C GLU A 7 4.09 3.29 -18.90
N THR A 8 4.61 4.03 -17.92
CA THR A 8 5.70 3.59 -17.06
C THR A 8 5.14 2.92 -15.81
N LEU A 9 5.44 1.63 -15.65
CA LEU A 9 5.00 0.84 -14.50
C LEU A 9 6.00 0.92 -13.34
N PHE A 10 7.30 0.86 -13.65
CA PHE A 10 8.34 0.90 -12.64
C PHE A 10 9.57 1.63 -13.15
N LYS A 11 10.25 2.34 -12.25
CA LYS A 11 11.49 3.05 -12.55
C LYS A 11 12.39 2.99 -11.33
N ILE A 12 13.63 2.58 -11.55
CA ILE A 12 14.67 2.62 -10.53
C ILE A 12 15.98 3.09 -11.16
N VAL A 13 16.77 3.81 -10.34
CA VAL A 13 18.12 4.24 -10.69
C VAL A 13 19.08 3.73 -9.62
N GLY A 14 20.31 3.42 -10.02
CA GLY A 14 21.28 2.78 -9.14
C GLY A 14 22.69 2.95 -9.67
N GLN A 15 23.66 2.70 -8.81
CA GLN A 15 25.06 2.69 -9.17
C GLN A 15 25.56 1.25 -9.17
N GLY A 16 26.30 0.86 -10.20
CA GLY A 16 26.88 -0.47 -10.29
C GLY A 16 27.92 -0.71 -9.19
N PRO A 17 28.21 -1.98 -8.88
CA PRO A 17 29.28 -2.32 -7.94
C PRO A 17 30.65 -1.88 -8.46
N ALA A 18 31.63 -1.83 -7.58
CA ALA A 18 33.03 -1.65 -7.98
C ALA A 18 33.46 -2.83 -8.90
N PRO A 19 34.32 -2.59 -9.91
CA PRO A 19 35.12 -1.37 -10.11
C PRO A 19 34.49 -0.30 -11.02
N SER A 20 33.46 -0.60 -11.81
CA SER A 20 32.94 0.35 -12.80
C SER A 20 32.27 1.56 -12.14
N LYS A 21 31.44 1.31 -11.11
CA LYS A 21 30.63 2.34 -10.44
C LYS A 21 29.75 3.16 -11.40
N ASP A 22 29.44 2.61 -12.57
CA ASP A 22 28.62 3.26 -13.60
C ASP A 22 27.19 3.53 -13.10
N TYR A 23 26.50 4.50 -13.69
CA TYR A 23 25.10 4.77 -13.36
C TYR A 23 24.18 3.95 -14.24
N TYR A 24 23.15 3.37 -13.64
CA TYR A 24 22.16 2.53 -14.30
C TYR A 24 20.75 3.02 -14.03
N GLN A 25 19.88 2.87 -15.01
CA GLN A 25 18.45 3.10 -14.90
C GLN A 25 17.71 1.93 -15.53
N LEU A 26 16.81 1.34 -14.76
CA LEU A 26 15.84 0.37 -15.25
C LEU A 26 14.46 1.01 -15.29
N LEU A 27 13.80 0.87 -16.43
CA LEU A 27 12.45 1.36 -16.68
C LEU A 27 11.61 0.20 -17.22
N VAL A 28 10.52 -0.13 -16.53
CA VAL A 28 9.55 -1.12 -16.99
C VAL A 28 8.33 -0.38 -17.49
N THR A 29 8.02 -0.56 -18.77
CA THR A 29 6.82 0.00 -19.40
C THR A 29 5.73 -1.07 -19.48
N ARG A 30 4.61 -0.76 -20.15
CA ARG A 30 3.52 -1.73 -20.32
C ARG A 30 3.85 -2.90 -21.25
N SER A 31 4.84 -2.75 -22.12
CA SER A 31 5.17 -3.75 -23.15
C SER A 31 6.65 -4.13 -23.17
N GLN A 32 7.53 -3.27 -22.66
CA GLN A 32 8.97 -3.40 -22.82
C GLN A 32 9.72 -2.94 -21.57
N LEU A 33 10.94 -3.46 -21.42
CA LEU A 33 11.92 -2.99 -20.46
C LEU A 33 12.94 -2.13 -21.20
N LEU A 34 13.30 -1.00 -20.60
CA LEU A 34 14.43 -0.19 -21.03
C LEU A 34 15.48 -0.19 -19.93
N PHE A 35 16.68 -0.59 -20.30
CA PHE A 35 17.84 -0.57 -19.43
C PHE A 35 18.89 0.38 -20.00
N ARG A 36 19.21 1.40 -19.23
CA ARG A 36 20.10 2.48 -19.64
C ARG A 36 21.27 2.54 -18.69
N TRP A 37 22.45 2.84 -19.22
CA TRP A 37 23.61 3.09 -18.39
C TRP A 37 24.49 4.19 -18.95
N TRP A 38 25.14 4.88 -18.01
CA TRP A 38 26.08 5.95 -18.25
C TRP A 38 27.41 5.54 -17.68
N LYS A 39 28.40 5.40 -18.56
CA LYS A 39 29.76 5.06 -18.15
C LYS A 39 30.41 6.27 -17.49
N ILE A 40 30.94 6.11 -16.28
CA ILE A 40 31.73 7.16 -15.62
C ILE A 40 33.12 7.15 -16.25
N SER A 41 33.31 8.00 -17.24
CA SER A 41 34.61 8.20 -17.88
C SER A 41 34.80 9.66 -18.31
N LEU A 42 36.01 10.04 -18.71
CA LEU A 42 36.28 11.39 -19.25
C LEU A 42 35.45 11.72 -20.49
N ARG A 43 34.89 10.71 -21.16
CA ARG A 43 33.93 10.85 -22.27
C ARG A 43 32.55 10.40 -21.79
N SER A 44 31.52 11.19 -22.10
CA SER A 44 30.14 10.83 -21.79
C SER A 44 29.67 9.75 -22.78
N GLU A 45 29.65 8.49 -22.33
CA GLU A 45 29.07 7.38 -23.09
C GLU A 45 27.71 6.99 -22.50
N TYR A 46 26.65 7.20 -23.30
CA TYR A 46 25.30 6.73 -23.03
C TYR A 46 25.02 5.46 -23.83
N ARG A 47 24.48 4.44 -23.19
CA ARG A 47 24.01 3.22 -23.85
C ARG A 47 22.64 2.84 -23.34
N GLU A 48 21.83 2.29 -24.24
CA GLU A 48 20.50 1.78 -23.93
C GLU A 48 20.27 0.41 -24.57
N MET A 49 19.47 -0.39 -23.89
CA MET A 49 18.99 -1.68 -24.34
C MET A 49 17.49 -1.74 -24.09
N LYS A 50 16.75 -2.31 -25.05
CA LYS A 50 15.30 -2.48 -24.97
C LYS A 50 14.99 -3.94 -25.23
N GLU A 51 14.15 -4.53 -24.39
CA GLU A 51 13.68 -5.91 -24.53
C GLU A 51 12.17 -5.96 -24.31
N THR A 52 11.50 -6.88 -24.99
CA THR A 52 10.09 -7.16 -24.70
C THR A 52 9.96 -7.94 -23.40
N HIS A 53 8.75 -7.99 -22.84
CA HIS A 53 8.51 -8.81 -21.65
C HIS A 53 8.77 -10.30 -21.93
N GLU A 54 8.38 -10.80 -23.10
CA GLU A 54 8.58 -12.21 -23.50
C GLU A 54 10.07 -12.54 -23.59
N ASP A 55 10.85 -11.71 -24.30
CA ASP A 55 12.31 -11.89 -24.41
C ASP A 55 12.99 -11.85 -23.04
N PHE A 56 12.52 -10.95 -22.16
CA PHE A 56 13.05 -10.84 -20.81
C PHE A 56 12.74 -12.06 -19.97
N LEU A 57 11.57 -12.69 -20.12
CA LEU A 57 11.17 -13.86 -19.35
C LEU A 57 11.90 -15.14 -19.80
N GLU A 58 12.15 -15.30 -21.09
CA GLU A 58 12.74 -16.53 -21.64
C GLU A 58 14.22 -16.65 -21.25
N HIS A 59 15.11 -15.81 -21.78
CA HIS A 59 16.56 -15.95 -21.54
C HIS A 59 17.31 -14.63 -21.72
N SER A 60 17.09 -13.70 -20.79
CA SER A 60 17.74 -12.38 -20.88
C SER A 60 18.95 -12.23 -19.96
N HIS A 61 20.09 -11.89 -20.58
CA HIS A 61 21.27 -11.36 -19.91
C HIS A 61 20.98 -10.11 -19.05
N LEU A 62 19.89 -9.39 -19.35
CA LEU A 62 19.40 -8.27 -18.56
C LEU A 62 18.97 -8.70 -17.16
N GLN A 63 18.42 -9.90 -16.99
CA GLN A 63 18.04 -10.44 -15.67
C GLN A 63 19.24 -10.44 -14.72
N VAL A 64 20.39 -10.93 -15.20
CA VAL A 64 21.64 -11.00 -14.44
C VAL A 64 22.11 -9.60 -14.07
N GLN A 65 22.07 -8.66 -15.02
CA GLN A 65 22.46 -7.27 -14.73
C GLN A 65 21.54 -6.60 -13.71
N VAL A 66 20.22 -6.79 -13.83
CA VAL A 66 19.24 -6.25 -12.88
C VAL A 66 19.47 -6.83 -11.49
N ALA A 67 19.69 -8.14 -11.35
CA ALA A 67 20.01 -8.75 -10.06
C ALA A 67 21.31 -8.22 -9.46
N LEU A 68 22.36 -8.07 -10.26
CA LEU A 68 23.66 -7.59 -9.79
C LEU A 68 23.62 -6.13 -9.34
N ILE A 69 22.85 -5.28 -10.03
CA ILE A 69 22.85 -3.82 -9.79
C ILE A 69 21.76 -3.42 -8.79
N PHE A 70 20.55 -3.98 -8.91
CA PHE A 70 19.39 -3.60 -8.11
C PHE A 70 18.99 -4.63 -7.06
N GLY A 71 19.58 -5.83 -7.11
CA GLY A 71 19.33 -6.92 -6.17
C GLY A 71 18.20 -7.86 -6.59
N ALA A 72 18.22 -9.07 -6.02
CA ALA A 72 17.26 -10.14 -6.33
C ALA A 72 15.80 -9.72 -6.12
N ARG A 73 15.50 -8.97 -5.05
CA ARG A 73 14.13 -8.51 -4.77
C ARG A 73 13.55 -7.63 -5.87
N ILE A 74 14.39 -6.82 -6.52
CA ILE A 74 13.95 -5.96 -7.63
C ILE A 74 13.78 -6.81 -8.88
N LEU A 75 14.67 -7.78 -9.12
CA LEU A 75 14.52 -8.72 -10.21
C LEU A 75 13.18 -9.48 -10.09
N ASP A 76 12.87 -10.05 -8.93
CA ASP A 76 11.61 -10.76 -8.67
C ASP A 76 10.40 -9.86 -8.91
N TYR A 77 10.46 -8.60 -8.46
CA TYR A 77 9.40 -7.63 -8.71
C TYR A 77 9.22 -7.34 -10.21
N VAL A 78 10.31 -7.19 -10.96
CA VAL A 78 10.27 -6.97 -12.41
C VAL A 78 9.73 -8.19 -13.15
N PHE A 79 10.08 -9.41 -12.74
CA PHE A 79 9.48 -10.65 -13.25
C PHE A 79 7.97 -10.64 -13.11
N ASN A 80 7.47 -10.36 -11.89
CA ASN A 80 6.03 -10.26 -11.64
C ASN A 80 5.36 -9.25 -12.58
N LEU A 81 5.97 -8.07 -12.80
CA LEU A 81 5.44 -7.08 -13.74
C LEU A 81 5.41 -7.60 -15.19
N CYS A 82 6.43 -8.35 -15.62
CA CYS A 82 6.52 -8.91 -16.96
C CYS A 82 5.48 -10.01 -17.20
N GLU A 83 5.20 -10.83 -16.18
CA GLU A 83 4.15 -11.87 -16.18
C GLU A 83 2.72 -11.30 -16.11
N GLY A 84 2.59 -9.98 -15.89
CA GLY A 84 1.29 -9.32 -15.77
C GLY A 84 0.73 -9.26 -14.33
N ASN A 85 1.53 -9.64 -13.34
CA ASN A 85 1.21 -9.55 -11.92
C ASN A 85 1.47 -8.12 -11.41
N PHE A 86 0.53 -7.22 -11.70
CA PHE A 86 0.62 -5.82 -11.30
C PHE A 86 0.04 -5.56 -9.91
N ASP A 87 0.66 -4.63 -9.20
CA ASP A 87 0.25 -4.03 -7.93
C ASP A 87 -0.91 -3.03 -8.12
N TYR A 88 -2.03 -3.48 -8.70
CA TYR A 88 -3.17 -2.62 -9.05
C TYR A 88 -3.67 -1.77 -7.88
N LEU A 89 -3.75 -2.38 -6.68
CA LEU A 89 -4.24 -1.69 -5.49
C LEU A 89 -3.30 -0.54 -5.09
N GLU A 90 -1.98 -0.75 -5.13
CA GLU A 90 -1.00 0.32 -4.87
C GLU A 90 -0.91 1.34 -6.00
N ARG A 91 -1.62 1.20 -7.11
CA ARG A 91 -1.64 2.19 -8.19
C ARG A 91 -2.91 3.04 -8.22
N LEU A 92 -3.92 2.67 -7.42
CA LEU A 92 -5.15 3.43 -7.32
C LEU A 92 -4.90 4.80 -6.66
N SER A 93 -5.75 5.77 -7.00
CA SER A 93 -5.77 7.06 -6.33
C SER A 93 -6.28 6.90 -4.90
N ASP A 94 -5.82 7.76 -3.99
CA ASP A 94 -6.18 7.68 -2.57
C ASP A 94 -7.70 7.77 -2.37
N LYS A 95 -8.43 8.52 -3.20
CA LYS A 95 -9.90 8.59 -3.15
C LYS A 95 -10.57 7.24 -3.42
N LEU A 96 -10.09 6.51 -4.42
CA LEU A 96 -10.62 5.18 -4.74
C LEU A 96 -10.21 4.18 -3.67
N LEU A 97 -8.97 4.24 -3.19
CA LEU A 97 -8.49 3.36 -2.12
C LEU A 97 -9.28 3.55 -0.84
N LEU A 98 -9.51 4.79 -0.40
CA LEU A 98 -10.32 5.08 0.79
C LEU A 98 -11.71 4.44 0.66
N LYS A 99 -12.37 4.63 -0.48
CA LYS A 99 -13.69 4.06 -0.76
C LYS A 99 -13.66 2.53 -0.81
N THR A 100 -12.63 1.91 -1.40
CA THR A 100 -12.52 0.44 -1.44
C THR A 100 -12.26 -0.11 -0.05
N VAL A 101 -11.34 0.49 0.70
CA VAL A 101 -10.95 0.05 2.05
C VAL A 101 -12.08 0.29 3.06
N SER A 102 -12.94 1.29 2.88
CA SER A 102 -14.07 1.55 3.79
C SER A 102 -15.11 0.41 3.80
N TYR A 103 -15.16 -0.43 2.77
CA TYR A 103 -16.04 -1.62 2.72
C TYR A 103 -15.43 -2.85 3.40
N LEU A 104 -14.17 -2.80 3.81
CA LEU A 104 -13.51 -3.92 4.49
C LEU A 104 -13.89 -3.96 5.97
N ASP A 105 -13.93 -5.18 6.52
CA ASP A 105 -14.06 -5.39 7.95
C ASP A 105 -12.84 -4.85 8.70
N LEU A 106 -13.02 -4.49 9.97
CA LEU A 106 -11.96 -3.91 10.80
C LEU A 106 -10.72 -4.81 10.91
N GLU A 107 -10.90 -6.14 10.88
CA GLU A 107 -9.80 -7.10 10.88
C GLU A 107 -8.99 -7.01 9.59
N ASP A 108 -9.66 -6.93 8.45
CA ASP A 108 -9.01 -6.82 7.15
C ASP A 108 -8.35 -5.46 6.95
N VAL A 109 -8.94 -4.38 7.48
CA VAL A 109 -8.27 -3.07 7.56
C VAL A 109 -6.98 -3.17 8.39
N ALA A 110 -6.99 -3.91 9.50
CA ALA A 110 -5.81 -4.11 10.34
C ALA A 110 -4.74 -4.97 9.64
N ARG A 111 -5.13 -6.03 8.91
CA ARG A 111 -4.20 -6.85 8.11
C ARG A 111 -3.62 -6.05 6.94
N LEU A 112 -4.46 -5.29 6.24
CA LEU A 112 -4.04 -4.43 5.13
C LEU A 112 -3.02 -3.37 5.58
N SER A 113 -3.18 -2.82 6.79
CA SER A 113 -2.24 -1.85 7.33
C SER A 113 -0.82 -2.40 7.54
N GLN A 114 -0.64 -3.72 7.52
CA GLN A 114 0.64 -4.41 7.73
C GLN A 114 1.33 -4.80 6.42
N THR A 115 0.70 -4.60 5.25
CA THR A 115 1.27 -5.05 3.97
C THR A 115 2.28 -4.05 3.41
N SER A 116 2.03 -2.75 3.53
CA SER A 116 2.96 -1.72 3.08
C SER A 116 2.83 -0.42 3.87
N ARG A 117 3.88 0.41 3.86
CA ARG A 117 3.87 1.72 4.54
C ARG A 117 2.78 2.65 4.01
N ARG A 118 2.39 2.49 2.74
CA ARG A 118 1.30 3.28 2.15
C ARG A 118 -0.03 2.88 2.77
N PHE A 119 -0.32 1.58 2.85
CA PHE A 119 -1.52 1.09 3.51
C PHE A 119 -1.51 1.34 5.01
N GLU A 120 -0.37 1.27 5.67
CA GLU A 120 -0.24 1.67 7.08
C GLU A 120 -0.71 3.11 7.29
N LYS A 121 -0.26 4.05 6.46
CA LYS A 121 -0.69 5.46 6.54
C LYS A 121 -2.16 5.63 6.20
N LEU A 122 -2.64 4.98 5.14
CA LEU A 122 -4.03 5.05 4.69
C LEU A 122 -5.00 4.49 5.75
N CYS A 123 -4.72 3.32 6.30
CA CYS A 123 -5.55 2.67 7.31
C CYS A 123 -5.56 3.42 8.65
N ARG A 124 -4.56 4.28 8.89
CA ARG A 124 -4.49 5.16 10.06
C ARG A 124 -5.10 6.56 9.82
N SER A 125 -5.48 6.90 8.59
CA SER A 125 -5.95 8.26 8.28
C SER A 125 -7.36 8.51 8.81
N ASP A 126 -7.60 9.67 9.38
CA ASP A 126 -8.92 10.04 9.90
C ASP A 126 -10.00 10.08 8.82
N SER A 127 -9.62 10.38 7.57
CA SER A 127 -10.52 10.33 6.42
C SER A 127 -11.13 8.94 6.19
N LEU A 128 -10.37 7.86 6.43
CA LEU A 128 -10.89 6.51 6.32
C LEU A 128 -11.88 6.24 7.45
N TRP A 129 -11.52 6.59 8.69
CA TRP A 129 -12.35 6.36 9.86
C TRP A 129 -13.64 7.19 9.83
N GLU A 130 -13.60 8.41 9.27
CA GLU A 130 -14.79 9.18 8.97
C GLU A 130 -15.74 8.44 8.03
N GLN A 131 -15.22 7.86 6.94
CA GLN A 131 -16.02 7.07 5.99
C GLN A 131 -16.60 5.81 6.62
N ILE A 132 -15.81 5.09 7.42
CA ILE A 132 -16.28 3.90 8.14
C ILE A 132 -17.43 4.27 9.09
N VAL A 133 -17.30 5.36 9.86
CA VAL A 133 -18.35 5.84 10.76
C VAL A 133 -19.58 6.28 9.98
N LEU A 134 -19.41 7.03 8.89
CA LEU A 134 -20.52 7.47 8.02
C LEU A 134 -21.29 6.30 7.41
N MET A 135 -20.62 5.22 7.03
CA MET A 135 -21.28 4.03 6.50
C MET A 135 -21.97 3.18 7.58
N ALA A 136 -21.47 3.23 8.81
CA ALA A 136 -22.01 2.46 9.93
C ALA A 136 -23.11 3.20 10.71
N CYS A 137 -23.19 4.53 10.64
CA CYS A 137 -24.13 5.34 11.40
C CYS A 137 -25.10 6.10 10.48
N ASP A 138 -26.41 5.87 10.67
CA ASP A 138 -27.47 6.56 9.91
C ASP A 138 -27.55 8.06 10.21
N THR A 139 -27.13 8.50 11.42
CA THR A 139 -27.14 9.90 11.82
C THR A 139 -25.86 10.29 12.54
N ILE A 140 -25.13 11.28 12.00
CA ILE A 140 -23.99 11.92 12.66
C ILE A 140 -24.44 13.26 13.22
N THR A 141 -24.40 13.41 14.55
CA THR A 141 -24.75 14.67 15.21
C THR A 141 -23.64 15.72 15.09
N SER A 142 -23.99 17.01 15.21
CA SER A 142 -23.02 18.10 15.18
C SER A 142 -21.96 17.98 16.28
N ASN A 143 -22.36 17.50 17.46
CA ASN A 143 -21.47 17.26 18.59
C ASN A 143 -20.45 16.15 18.27
N MET A 144 -20.87 15.09 17.57
CA MET A 144 -19.95 14.04 17.15
C MET A 144 -18.91 14.56 16.15
N ARG A 145 -19.32 15.42 15.21
CA ARG A 145 -18.40 16.05 14.27
C ARG A 145 -17.44 17.04 14.95
N ALA A 146 -17.92 17.82 15.93
CA ALA A 146 -17.08 18.71 16.71
C ALA A 146 -16.04 17.93 17.51
N LEU A 147 -16.45 16.86 18.20
CA LEU A 147 -15.54 16.00 18.96
C LEU A 147 -14.51 15.30 18.05
N ALA A 148 -14.94 14.84 16.87
CA ALA A 148 -14.03 14.24 15.90
C ALA A 148 -13.01 15.25 15.36
N LYS A 149 -13.36 16.54 15.26
CA LYS A 149 -12.40 17.59 14.88
C LYS A 149 -11.29 17.77 15.92
N ASP A 150 -11.62 17.58 17.20
CA ASP A 150 -10.68 17.79 18.30
C ASP A 150 -9.82 16.54 18.59
N VAL A 151 -10.40 15.35 18.49
CA VAL A 151 -9.78 14.08 18.95
C VAL A 151 -9.44 13.13 17.79
N GLY A 152 -10.08 13.31 16.64
CA GLY A 152 -9.96 12.46 15.46
C GLY A 152 -10.99 11.33 15.40
N TRP A 153 -11.45 11.03 14.18
CA TRP A 153 -12.47 10.01 13.92
C TRP A 153 -12.03 8.63 14.37
N ARG A 154 -10.75 8.28 14.17
CA ARG A 154 -10.21 6.99 14.59
C ARG A 154 -10.30 6.81 16.10
N HIS A 155 -9.81 7.79 16.86
CA HIS A 155 -9.83 7.74 18.32
C HIS A 155 -11.26 7.73 18.85
N MET A 156 -12.15 8.53 18.26
CA MET A 156 -13.56 8.55 18.62
C MET A 156 -14.23 7.19 18.41
N PHE A 157 -13.95 6.52 17.29
CA PHE A 157 -14.49 5.18 16.98
C PHE A 157 -14.12 4.16 18.06
N PHE A 158 -12.84 4.06 18.41
CA PHE A 158 -12.38 3.13 19.43
C PHE A 158 -12.87 3.51 20.82
N THR A 159 -12.92 4.80 21.14
CA THR A 159 -13.40 5.29 22.45
C THR A 159 -14.88 4.98 22.63
N ASN A 160 -15.73 5.20 21.62
CA ASN A 160 -17.16 4.88 21.68
C ASN A 160 -17.40 3.37 21.78
N LYS A 161 -16.65 2.54 21.04
CA LYS A 161 -16.77 1.07 21.13
C LYS A 161 -16.35 0.56 22.51
N ILE A 162 -15.28 1.10 23.08
CA ILE A 162 -14.81 0.78 24.44
C ILE A 162 -15.83 1.26 25.48
N GLN A 163 -16.39 2.46 25.33
CA GLN A 163 -17.43 2.97 26.22
C GLN A 163 -18.71 2.11 26.17
N LEU A 164 -19.14 1.67 24.99
CA LEU A 164 -20.26 0.73 24.85
C LEU A 164 -19.96 -0.62 25.52
N GLN A 165 -18.77 -1.18 25.32
CA GLN A 165 -18.36 -2.43 25.98
C GLN A 165 -18.31 -2.28 27.51
N GLN A 166 -17.78 -1.17 28.02
CA GLN A 166 -17.78 -0.89 29.47
C GLN A 166 -19.19 -0.78 30.04
N GLN A 167 -20.11 -0.13 29.31
CA GLN A 167 -21.52 -0.05 29.73
C GLN A 167 -22.19 -1.42 29.74
N ILE A 168 -21.92 -2.27 28.74
CA ILE A 168 -22.41 -3.65 28.67
C ILE A 168 -21.86 -4.48 29.84
N CYS A 169 -20.55 -4.41 30.13
CA CYS A 169 -19.94 -5.09 31.28
C CYS A 169 -20.54 -4.63 32.62
N ARG A 170 -20.73 -3.32 32.81
CA ARG A 170 -21.38 -2.77 34.00
C ARG A 170 -22.82 -3.25 34.15
N LYS A 171 -23.58 -3.38 33.05
CA LYS A 171 -24.94 -3.95 33.06
C LYS A 171 -24.93 -5.44 33.43
N LYS A 172 -24.04 -6.25 32.86
CA LYS A 172 -23.89 -7.68 33.22
C LYS A 172 -23.53 -7.88 34.70
N GLN A 173 -22.63 -7.06 35.25
CA GLN A 173 -22.27 -7.10 36.67
C GLN A 173 -23.43 -6.65 37.59
N ARG A 174 -24.25 -5.69 37.16
CA ARG A 174 -25.45 -5.26 37.92
C ARG A 174 -26.54 -6.34 37.91
N GLN A 175 -26.72 -7.05 36.80
CA GLN A 175 -27.67 -8.17 36.70
C GLN A 175 -27.22 -9.39 37.53
N GLY A 176 -25.92 -9.72 37.55
CA GLY A 176 -25.39 -10.78 38.42
C GLY A 176 -25.59 -10.51 39.92
N LYS A 177 -25.41 -9.25 40.36
CA LYS A 177 -25.62 -8.85 41.77
C LYS A 177 -27.10 -8.76 42.20
N GLN A 178 -28.05 -8.74 41.26
CA GLN A 178 -29.49 -8.80 41.56
C GLN A 178 -29.98 -10.25 41.68
N GLY A 179 -29.35 -11.21 40.99
CA GLY A 179 -29.63 -12.64 41.14
C GLY A 179 -29.21 -13.22 42.50
N GLU A 180 -28.09 -12.74 43.08
CA GLU A 180 -27.59 -13.21 44.38
C GLU A 180 -28.33 -12.64 45.60
N LYS A 181 -29.19 -11.64 45.43
CA LYS A 181 -29.98 -11.04 46.54
C LYS A 181 -31.39 -11.59 46.66
N THR A 182 -31.77 -12.53 45.80
CA THR A 182 -33.14 -13.10 45.75
C THR A 182 -33.15 -14.61 45.99
N VAL A 183 -32.15 -15.12 46.72
CA VAL A 183 -32.10 -16.48 47.27
C VAL A 183 -31.98 -16.40 48.78
#